data_AF-A0AAU9JNH8-F1
#
_entry.id   AF-A0AAU9JNH8-F1
#
_cell.length_a   1.000
_cell.length_b   1.000
_cell.length_c   1.000
_cell.angle_alpha   90.00
_cell.angle_beta   90.00
_cell.angle_gamma   90.00
#
_symmetry.space_group_name_H-M   'P 1'
#
loop_
_entity.id
_entity.type
_entity.pdbx_description
1 polymer ?
#
loop_
_entity_poly.entity_id
_entity_poly.type
_entity_poly.pdbx_seq_one_letter_code
_entity_poly.pdbx_strand_id
1 'polypeptide(L)'
;MYNSRYGSQKLMQNQRNAETLLEFLLDKLQEETKSECEHLGFAIEELFPLNAKEFNDKETSSKLSLPRYNHYEQKRFVKLLKVSTEICQKLEGKNPLAFAKLQNLINGINLSESLSPVKPKGSLNSVSHSVTFQSPHDVIDYCYTRERKKYNQSLRVLNNISTIKKEEFEKIQEKISQFDLKEKKIKAELQKKEEKHEKHTEIQNIKRHQHLEKKSEIEEIFKKQCGRHFLELEGKMKKLSEANKIKIREKLKDKHEEIKKKIEQDFEKIVMSEERFISESEEVEKLMKELEEKIDRRIEKYGKIVKMRIQSAREHAEKVGYIMNLSQMEEIKRQEENLKKAIAKSLTLSDKKEKKENYARETVGKTKKMIERSINRRTKSLNEKYEEENERIKNIEQRDSRKTKSQLKIQRDAKILRKEKIKKNIEKKSEQIEKYMKEMHEFDKFRDKILEKHFKMAQIADDIKNHRNQLSTITRKSNLELNMVRSEYTSPAKLNKNVA
;
A
#
# COMPACT_ATOMS: atom_id res chain seq x y z
N MET A 1 -27.45 3.09 8.66
CA MET A 1 -27.69 1.63 8.70
C MET A 1 -28.63 1.15 7.57
N TYR A 2 -28.44 1.57 6.30
CA TYR A 2 -29.30 1.13 5.17
C TYR A 2 -28.59 0.27 4.10
N ASN A 3 -27.27 0.09 4.17
CA ASN A 3 -26.50 -0.64 3.14
C ASN A 3 -26.38 -2.17 3.33
N SER A 4 -26.89 -2.73 4.44
CA SER A 4 -26.74 -4.17 4.74
C SER A 4 -27.83 -5.06 4.11
N ARG A 5 -29.07 -4.57 3.99
CA ARG A 5 -30.21 -5.39 3.49
C ARG A 5 -30.16 -5.65 1.98
N TYR A 6 -29.68 -4.69 1.19
CA TYR A 6 -29.57 -4.83 -0.27
C TYR A 6 -28.51 -5.86 -0.70
N GLY A 7 -27.42 -5.98 0.07
CA GLY A 7 -26.38 -6.98 -0.20
C GLY A 7 -26.88 -8.41 -0.02
N SER A 8 -27.71 -8.68 0.99
CA SER A 8 -28.22 -10.01 1.30
C SER A 8 -29.25 -10.53 0.29
N GLN A 9 -30.13 -9.67 -0.23
CA GLN A 9 -31.14 -10.09 -1.23
C GLN A 9 -30.51 -10.43 -2.59
N LYS A 10 -29.53 -9.64 -3.02
CA LYS A 10 -28.80 -9.87 -4.28
C LYS A 10 -27.95 -11.15 -4.22
N LEU A 11 -27.42 -11.47 -3.04
CA LEU A 11 -26.70 -12.72 -2.78
C LEU A 11 -27.58 -13.95 -2.96
N MET A 12 -28.77 -13.92 -2.32
CA MET A 12 -29.76 -15.00 -2.41
C MET A 12 -30.26 -15.18 -3.84
N GLN A 13 -30.41 -14.08 -4.59
CA GLN A 13 -30.78 -14.14 -6.00
C GLN A 13 -29.69 -14.79 -6.85
N ASN A 14 -28.42 -14.45 -6.63
CA ASN A 14 -27.31 -15.07 -7.36
C ASN A 14 -27.16 -16.56 -7.04
N GLN A 15 -27.41 -16.98 -5.79
CA GLN A 15 -27.43 -18.39 -5.41
C GLN A 15 -28.53 -19.15 -6.15
N ARG A 16 -29.76 -18.63 -6.15
CA ARG A 16 -30.88 -19.24 -6.90
C ARG A 16 -30.59 -19.32 -8.40
N ASN A 17 -30.07 -18.25 -8.99
CA ASN A 17 -29.74 -18.23 -10.42
C ASN A 17 -28.65 -19.26 -10.77
N ALA A 18 -27.69 -19.48 -9.88
CA ALA A 18 -26.65 -20.49 -10.06
C ALA A 18 -27.15 -21.92 -9.85
N GLU A 19 -28.09 -22.14 -8.93
CA GLU A 19 -28.79 -23.42 -8.77
C GLU A 19 -29.59 -23.75 -10.03
N THR A 20 -30.37 -22.81 -10.56
CA THR A 20 -31.11 -22.98 -11.82
C THR A 20 -30.18 -23.23 -13.02
N LEU A 21 -29.01 -22.59 -13.05
CA LEU A 21 -27.99 -22.84 -14.08
C LEU A 21 -27.41 -24.26 -13.97
N LEU A 22 -27.09 -24.70 -12.76
CA LEU A 22 -26.59 -26.05 -12.51
C LEU A 22 -27.63 -27.12 -12.87
N GLU A 23 -28.89 -26.93 -12.46
CA GLU A 23 -30.00 -27.81 -12.84
C GLU A 23 -30.13 -27.91 -14.36
N PHE A 24 -30.09 -26.77 -15.06
CA PHE A 24 -30.18 -26.78 -16.53
C PHE A 24 -29.01 -27.52 -17.18
N LEU A 25 -27.78 -27.34 -16.67
CA LEU A 25 -26.60 -28.06 -17.17
C LEU A 25 -26.72 -29.57 -16.95
N LEU A 26 -27.18 -30.00 -15.77
CA LEU A 26 -27.26 -31.42 -15.42
C LEU A 26 -28.46 -32.12 -16.07
N ASP A 27 -29.59 -31.44 -16.27
CA ASP A 27 -30.81 -32.04 -16.82
C ASP A 27 -30.83 -32.06 -18.35
N LYS A 28 -30.24 -31.05 -19.00
CA LYS A 28 -30.33 -30.85 -20.45
C LYS A 28 -29.03 -31.01 -21.20
N LEU A 29 -27.89 -30.92 -20.50
CA LEU A 29 -26.55 -30.89 -21.10
C LEU A 29 -25.57 -31.75 -20.29
N GLN A 30 -26.04 -32.88 -19.75
CA GLN A 30 -25.30 -33.66 -18.76
C GLN A 30 -23.98 -34.21 -19.32
N GLU A 31 -24.01 -34.74 -20.54
CA GLU A 31 -22.84 -35.34 -21.20
C GLU A 31 -21.82 -34.26 -21.56
N GLU A 32 -22.28 -33.13 -22.09
CA GLU A 32 -21.44 -31.97 -22.39
C GLU A 32 -20.84 -31.38 -21.12
N THR A 33 -21.60 -31.35 -20.02
CA THR A 33 -21.15 -30.87 -18.72
C THR A 33 -20.07 -31.76 -18.12
N LYS A 34 -20.25 -33.09 -18.16
CA LYS A 34 -19.24 -34.05 -17.71
C LYS A 34 -17.95 -33.93 -18.52
N SER A 35 -18.08 -33.93 -19.85
CA SER A 35 -16.95 -33.81 -20.77
C SER A 35 -16.18 -32.50 -20.54
N GLU A 36 -16.88 -31.39 -20.34
CA GLU A 36 -16.23 -30.09 -20.11
C GLU A 36 -15.59 -30.00 -18.72
N CYS A 37 -16.20 -30.58 -17.68
CA CYS A 37 -15.59 -30.65 -16.36
C CYS A 37 -14.27 -31.43 -16.40
N GLU A 38 -14.27 -32.60 -17.05
CA GLU A 38 -13.05 -33.41 -17.24
C GLU A 38 -11.99 -32.64 -18.03
N HIS A 39 -12.37 -31.96 -19.11
CA HIS A 39 -11.46 -31.15 -19.92
C HIS A 39 -10.82 -29.99 -19.13
N LEU A 40 -11.62 -29.33 -18.28
CA LEU A 40 -11.16 -28.22 -17.44
C LEU A 40 -10.45 -28.66 -16.15
N GLY A 41 -10.38 -29.98 -15.89
CA GLY A 41 -9.76 -30.55 -14.70
C GLY A 41 -10.57 -30.34 -13.41
N PHE A 42 -11.89 -30.28 -13.52
CA PHE A 42 -12.82 -30.17 -12.38
C PHE A 42 -13.57 -31.48 -12.19
N ALA A 43 -13.76 -31.89 -10.94
CA ALA A 43 -14.73 -32.93 -10.62
C ALA A 43 -16.15 -32.32 -10.69
N ILE A 44 -17.13 -33.03 -11.24
CA ILE A 44 -18.49 -32.51 -11.42
C ILE A 44 -19.15 -32.15 -10.08
N GLU A 45 -18.75 -32.86 -9.02
CA GLU A 45 -19.12 -32.64 -7.62
C GLU A 45 -18.75 -31.24 -7.13
N GLU A 46 -17.71 -30.61 -7.70
CA GLU A 46 -17.26 -29.27 -7.34
C GLU A 46 -18.20 -28.15 -7.81
N LEU A 47 -19.18 -28.49 -8.67
CA LEU A 47 -20.22 -27.57 -9.10
C LEU A 47 -21.40 -27.53 -8.10
N PHE A 48 -21.53 -28.54 -7.23
CA PHE A 48 -22.61 -28.65 -6.26
C PHE A 48 -22.38 -27.75 -5.04
N PRO A 49 -23.46 -27.26 -4.40
CA PRO A 49 -23.33 -26.57 -3.11
C PRO A 49 -22.76 -27.55 -2.07
N LEU A 50 -21.85 -27.09 -1.20
CA LEU A 50 -21.43 -27.91 -0.05
C LEU A 50 -22.61 -28.10 0.90
N ASN A 51 -22.76 -29.31 1.41
CA ASN A 51 -23.71 -29.58 2.49
C ASN A 51 -23.29 -28.80 3.74
N ALA A 52 -24.23 -28.11 4.37
CA ALA A 52 -24.00 -27.28 5.58
C ALA A 52 -23.35 -28.03 6.76
N LYS A 53 -23.31 -29.37 6.73
CA LYS A 53 -22.67 -30.23 7.73
C LYS A 53 -21.14 -30.30 7.63
N GLU A 54 -20.55 -30.07 6.46
CA GLU A 54 -19.08 -30.10 6.26
C GLU A 54 -18.38 -28.79 6.66
N PHE A 55 -19.16 -27.77 7.03
CA PHE A 55 -18.65 -26.45 7.38
C PHE A 55 -18.27 -26.28 8.87
N ASN A 56 -18.53 -27.28 9.71
CA ASN A 56 -18.39 -27.16 11.17
C ASN A 56 -17.02 -27.55 11.76
N ASP A 57 -16.07 -28.05 10.98
CA ASP A 57 -14.82 -28.60 11.54
C ASP A 57 -13.70 -27.58 11.82
N LYS A 58 -13.95 -26.28 11.64
CA LYS A 58 -12.99 -25.24 12.06
C LYS A 58 -13.69 -24.06 12.72
N GLU A 59 -13.73 -24.12 14.04
CA GLU A 59 -13.76 -23.01 15.00
C GLU A 59 -14.07 -21.63 14.40
N THR A 60 -15.32 -21.38 14.04
CA THR A 60 -15.83 -20.02 13.97
C THR A 60 -17.16 -19.97 14.71
N SER A 61 -17.04 -19.71 16.01
CA SER A 61 -18.16 -19.33 16.87
C SER A 61 -18.75 -18.00 16.37
N SER A 62 -19.78 -18.05 15.55
CA SER A 62 -20.80 -17.01 15.56
C SER A 62 -22.09 -17.50 14.93
N LYS A 63 -23.14 -17.54 15.76
CA LYS A 63 -24.55 -17.51 15.36
C LYS A 63 -24.76 -16.34 14.39
N LEU A 64 -24.66 -16.57 13.10
CA LEU A 64 -25.02 -15.59 12.07
C LEU A 64 -25.76 -16.33 10.96
N SER A 65 -27.08 -16.24 11.01
CA SER A 65 -28.03 -16.64 9.96
C SER A 65 -27.95 -15.78 8.70
N LEU A 66 -26.77 -15.22 8.39
CA LEU A 66 -26.51 -14.41 7.22
C LEU A 66 -25.50 -15.15 6.35
N PRO A 67 -25.83 -15.45 5.08
CA PRO A 67 -24.89 -16.04 4.15
C PRO A 67 -23.79 -15.01 3.90
N ARG A 68 -22.69 -15.09 4.65
CA ARG A 68 -21.46 -14.42 4.26
C ARG A 68 -20.96 -15.19 3.05
N TYR A 69 -20.85 -14.50 1.91
CA TYR A 69 -20.25 -15.02 0.69
C TYR A 69 -18.87 -15.57 1.02
N ASN A 70 -18.78 -16.88 1.19
CA ASN A 70 -17.54 -17.50 1.58
C ASN A 70 -16.68 -17.70 0.33
N HIS A 71 -15.36 -17.68 0.50
CA HIS A 71 -14.40 -17.85 -0.61
C HIS A 71 -14.65 -19.14 -1.40
N TYR A 72 -15.26 -20.14 -0.76
CA TYR A 72 -15.73 -21.37 -1.39
C TYR A 72 -16.85 -21.14 -2.43
N GLU A 73 -17.94 -20.48 -2.03
CA GLU A 73 -19.09 -20.21 -2.91
C GLU A 73 -18.69 -19.36 -4.12
N GLN A 74 -17.78 -18.40 -3.92
CA GLN A 74 -17.18 -17.65 -5.02
C GLN A 74 -16.43 -18.56 -6.01
N LYS A 75 -15.59 -19.48 -5.52
CA LYS A 75 -14.87 -20.43 -6.37
C LYS A 75 -15.81 -21.36 -7.12
N ARG A 76 -16.87 -21.83 -6.45
CA ARG A 76 -17.93 -22.65 -7.06
C ARG A 76 -18.61 -21.89 -8.22
N PHE A 77 -19.04 -20.65 -8.01
CA PHE A 77 -19.67 -19.85 -9.08
C PHE A 77 -18.74 -19.60 -10.26
N VAL A 78 -17.45 -19.35 -10.01
CA VAL A 78 -16.47 -19.17 -11.08
C VAL A 78 -16.29 -20.45 -11.89
N LYS A 79 -16.22 -21.62 -11.24
CA LYS A 79 -16.14 -22.91 -11.93
C LYS A 79 -17.40 -23.19 -12.74
N LEU A 80 -18.58 -22.98 -12.14
CA LEU A 80 -19.87 -23.17 -12.80
C LEU A 80 -19.97 -22.30 -14.06
N LEU A 81 -19.69 -21.01 -13.95
CA LEU A 81 -19.73 -20.10 -15.11
C LEU A 81 -18.71 -20.45 -16.17
N LYS A 82 -17.51 -20.90 -15.78
CA LYS A 82 -16.49 -21.32 -16.72
C LYS A 82 -16.99 -22.50 -17.56
N VAL A 83 -17.47 -23.55 -16.90
CA VAL A 83 -18.07 -24.73 -17.56
C VAL A 83 -19.25 -24.31 -18.45
N SER A 84 -20.18 -23.50 -17.93
CA SER A 84 -21.33 -23.03 -18.71
C SER A 84 -20.93 -22.22 -19.94
N THR A 85 -19.88 -21.40 -19.86
CA THR A 85 -19.44 -20.54 -20.96
C THR A 85 -18.81 -21.36 -22.09
N GLU A 86 -17.98 -22.35 -21.75
CA GLU A 86 -17.38 -23.25 -22.74
C GLU A 86 -18.44 -24.11 -23.45
N ILE A 87 -19.42 -24.62 -22.69
CA ILE A 87 -20.57 -25.35 -23.27
C ILE A 87 -21.39 -24.41 -24.16
N CYS A 88 -21.63 -23.17 -23.74
CA CYS A 88 -22.35 -22.17 -24.53
C CYS A 88 -21.67 -21.93 -25.89
N GLN A 89 -20.34 -21.79 -25.92
CA GLN A 89 -19.59 -21.64 -27.18
C GLN A 89 -19.70 -22.89 -28.08
N LYS A 90 -19.72 -24.09 -27.50
CA LYS A 90 -19.88 -25.35 -28.25
C LYS A 90 -21.29 -25.54 -28.80
N LEU A 91 -22.30 -24.97 -28.13
CA LEU A 91 -23.70 -25.01 -28.55
C LEU A 91 -24.03 -23.95 -29.61
N GLU A 92 -23.18 -22.93 -29.77
CA GLU A 92 -23.33 -21.88 -30.77
C GLU A 92 -23.39 -22.50 -32.17
N GLY A 93 -24.56 -22.37 -32.83
CA GLY A 93 -24.82 -22.95 -34.15
C GLY A 93 -25.32 -24.40 -34.18
N LYS A 94 -25.14 -25.20 -33.11
CA LYS A 94 -25.61 -26.60 -33.04
C LYS A 94 -27.00 -26.76 -32.44
N ASN A 95 -27.31 -25.98 -31.40
CA ASN A 95 -28.63 -26.00 -30.76
C ASN A 95 -29.02 -24.59 -30.29
N PRO A 96 -29.65 -23.77 -31.16
CA PRO A 96 -29.90 -22.35 -30.91
C PRO A 96 -30.86 -22.10 -29.73
N LEU A 97 -31.79 -23.03 -29.46
CA LEU A 97 -32.71 -22.94 -28.34
C LEU A 97 -32.01 -23.19 -27.00
N ALA A 98 -31.17 -24.23 -26.91
CA ALA A 98 -30.37 -24.51 -25.73
C ALA A 98 -29.31 -23.42 -25.49
N PHE A 99 -28.68 -22.93 -26.56
CA PHE A 99 -27.74 -21.80 -26.55
C PHE A 99 -28.38 -20.53 -25.97
N ALA A 100 -29.52 -20.09 -26.50
CA ALA A 100 -30.19 -18.87 -26.03
C ALA A 100 -30.61 -19.00 -24.56
N LYS A 101 -31.10 -20.18 -24.15
CA LYS A 101 -31.50 -20.44 -22.76
C LYS A 101 -30.30 -20.46 -21.81
N LEU A 102 -29.20 -21.11 -22.18
CA LEU A 102 -27.96 -21.14 -21.40
C LEU A 102 -27.34 -19.75 -21.29
N GLN A 103 -27.29 -19.00 -22.40
CA GLN A 103 -26.78 -17.63 -22.43
C GLN A 103 -27.58 -16.69 -21.52
N ASN A 104 -28.91 -16.83 -21.49
CA ASN A 104 -29.77 -16.06 -20.57
C ASN A 104 -29.51 -16.40 -19.10
N LEU A 105 -29.31 -17.69 -18.77
CA LEU A 105 -29.00 -18.12 -17.41
C LEU A 105 -27.61 -17.63 -16.95
N ILE A 106 -26.61 -17.68 -17.82
CA ILE A 106 -25.26 -17.13 -17.57
C ILE A 106 -25.34 -15.61 -17.32
N ASN A 107 -26.07 -14.87 -18.16
CA ASN A 107 -26.25 -13.42 -18.01
C ASN A 107 -27.00 -13.03 -16.73
N GLY A 108 -27.80 -13.95 -16.16
CA GLY A 108 -28.49 -13.76 -14.88
C GLY A 108 -27.56 -13.77 -13.65
N ILE A 109 -26.32 -14.28 -13.77
CA ILE A 109 -25.35 -14.35 -12.68
C ILE A 109 -24.36 -13.19 -12.79
N ASN A 110 -24.68 -12.07 -12.14
CA ASN A 110 -23.81 -10.89 -12.11
C ASN A 110 -22.68 -11.05 -11.07
N LEU A 111 -21.49 -11.46 -11.50
CA LEU A 111 -20.26 -11.41 -10.68
C LEU A 111 -19.49 -10.07 -10.78
N SER A 112 -19.89 -9.16 -11.69
CA SER A 112 -19.04 -8.07 -12.18
C SER A 112 -19.03 -6.77 -11.37
N GLU A 113 -19.74 -6.68 -10.24
CA GLU A 113 -19.77 -5.45 -9.42
C GLU A 113 -18.73 -5.41 -8.28
N SER A 114 -17.94 -6.46 -8.05
CA SER A 114 -16.90 -6.44 -7.00
C SER A 114 -15.48 -6.10 -7.47
N LEU A 115 -15.17 -6.17 -8.78
CA LEU A 115 -13.78 -5.97 -9.26
C LEU A 115 -13.63 -5.32 -10.65
N SER A 116 -14.65 -4.63 -11.20
CA SER A 116 -14.49 -3.90 -12.47
C SER A 116 -14.84 -2.41 -12.35
N PRO A 117 -14.05 -1.51 -12.94
CA PRO A 117 -14.42 -0.10 -13.00
C PRO A 117 -15.64 0.02 -13.90
N VAL A 118 -16.70 0.57 -13.32
CA VAL A 118 -17.96 1.03 -13.91
C VAL A 118 -17.89 1.13 -15.45
N LYS A 119 -18.35 0.09 -16.14
CA LYS A 119 -18.90 0.29 -17.48
C LYS A 119 -20.27 0.93 -17.28
N PRO A 120 -20.53 2.14 -17.83
CA PRO A 120 -21.87 2.68 -17.82
C PRO A 120 -22.75 1.72 -18.62
N LYS A 121 -23.92 1.39 -18.06
CA LYS A 121 -24.96 0.60 -18.73
C LYS A 121 -25.25 1.21 -20.10
N GLY A 122 -24.68 0.63 -21.15
CA GLY A 122 -25.09 0.86 -22.53
C GLY A 122 -26.41 0.16 -22.73
N SER A 123 -27.49 0.92 -22.60
CA SER A 123 -28.78 0.57 -23.22
C SER A 123 -28.53 0.31 -24.70
N LEU A 124 -28.93 -0.87 -25.17
CA LEU A 124 -28.90 -1.31 -26.57
C LEU A 124 -29.92 -0.57 -27.46
N ASN A 125 -30.32 0.64 -27.09
CA ASN A 125 -31.08 1.54 -27.95
C ASN A 125 -30.15 2.64 -28.44
N SER A 126 -29.40 2.37 -29.52
CA SER A 126 -28.75 3.43 -30.29
C SER A 126 -29.83 4.18 -31.09
N VAL A 127 -30.57 5.06 -30.41
CA VAL A 127 -31.18 6.18 -31.10
C VAL A 127 -30.04 7.12 -31.42
N SER A 128 -29.60 7.11 -32.68
CA SER A 128 -28.71 8.10 -33.25
C SER A 128 -29.41 9.46 -33.21
N HIS A 129 -29.35 10.16 -32.08
CA HIS A 129 -29.63 11.58 -32.04
C HIS A 129 -28.49 12.29 -32.78
N SER A 130 -28.69 12.51 -34.08
CA SER A 130 -27.95 13.52 -34.81
C SER A 130 -28.27 14.86 -34.15
N VAL A 131 -27.33 15.38 -33.34
CA VAL A 131 -27.43 16.73 -32.80
C VAL A 131 -27.31 17.68 -34.00
N THR A 132 -28.44 18.22 -34.44
CA THR A 132 -28.47 19.26 -35.47
C THR A 132 -28.12 20.59 -34.81
N PHE A 133 -26.98 21.16 -35.19
CA PHE A 133 -26.55 22.48 -34.73
C PHE A 133 -27.20 23.54 -35.62
N GLN A 134 -27.90 24.51 -35.02
CA GLN A 134 -28.57 25.58 -35.75
C GLN A 134 -27.68 26.81 -35.90
N SER A 135 -26.67 26.95 -35.03
CA SER A 135 -25.70 28.04 -35.00
C SER A 135 -24.29 27.51 -34.71
N PRO A 136 -23.22 28.17 -35.21
CA PRO A 136 -21.84 27.88 -34.80
C PRO A 136 -21.62 27.95 -33.27
N HIS A 137 -22.42 28.75 -32.55
CA HIS A 137 -22.37 28.83 -31.10
C HIS A 137 -22.82 27.53 -30.41
N ASP A 138 -23.77 26.79 -31.00
CA ASP A 138 -24.25 25.51 -30.45
C ASP A 138 -23.15 24.43 -30.48
N VAL A 139 -22.27 24.50 -31.47
CA VAL A 139 -21.11 23.60 -31.59
C VAL A 139 -20.09 23.90 -30.49
N ILE A 140 -19.85 25.19 -30.22
CA ILE A 140 -18.93 25.63 -29.17
C ILE A 140 -19.45 25.22 -27.79
N ASP A 141 -20.73 25.46 -27.51
CA ASP A 141 -21.36 25.09 -26.25
C ASP A 141 -21.45 23.57 -26.05
N TYR A 142 -21.72 22.81 -27.11
CA TYR A 142 -21.69 21.35 -27.07
C TYR A 142 -20.29 20.81 -26.79
N CYS A 143 -19.27 21.33 -27.47
CA CYS A 143 -17.88 20.96 -27.22
C CYS A 143 -17.46 21.31 -25.78
N TYR A 144 -17.77 22.52 -25.33
CA TYR A 144 -17.45 22.98 -23.97
C TYR A 144 -18.16 22.15 -22.89
N THR A 145 -19.45 21.85 -23.06
CA THR A 145 -20.20 21.00 -22.10
C THR A 145 -19.70 19.55 -22.11
N ARG A 146 -19.33 19.00 -23.27
CA ARG A 146 -18.71 17.67 -23.37
C ARG A 146 -17.36 17.63 -22.67
N GLU A 147 -16.54 18.65 -22.85
CA GLU A 147 -15.20 18.76 -22.24
C GLU A 147 -15.29 18.99 -20.74
N ARG A 148 -16.23 19.85 -20.28
CA ARG A 148 -16.57 20.04 -18.87
C ARG A 148 -17.05 18.75 -18.20
N LYS A 149 -17.85 17.93 -18.90
CA LYS A 149 -18.26 16.59 -18.41
C LYS A 149 -17.06 15.66 -18.24
N LYS A 150 -16.14 15.60 -19.21
CA LYS A 150 -14.89 14.80 -19.11
C LYS A 150 -14.00 15.27 -17.95
N TYR A 151 -13.85 16.58 -17.78
CA TYR A 151 -13.09 17.17 -16.68
C TYR A 151 -13.68 16.82 -15.32
N ASN A 152 -14.99 17.00 -15.14
CA ASN A 152 -15.68 16.64 -13.90
C ASN A 152 -15.61 15.13 -13.59
N GLN A 153 -15.66 14.29 -14.63
CA GLN A 153 -15.48 12.85 -14.47
C GLN A 153 -14.06 12.50 -14.02
N SER A 154 -13.05 13.17 -14.57
CA SER A 154 -11.64 13.01 -14.17
C SER A 154 -11.41 13.44 -12.73
N LEU A 155 -12.02 14.55 -12.30
CA LEU A 155 -12.01 15.01 -10.90
C LEU A 155 -12.61 13.97 -9.94
N ARG A 156 -13.72 13.35 -10.31
CA ARG A 156 -14.33 12.28 -9.50
C ARG A 156 -13.42 11.06 -9.39
N VAL A 157 -12.75 10.67 -10.48
CA VAL A 157 -11.78 9.56 -10.46
C VAL A 157 -10.60 9.89 -9.55
N LEU A 158 -10.06 11.12 -9.63
CA LEU A 158 -8.96 11.57 -8.75
C LEU A 158 -9.37 11.55 -7.27
N ASN A 159 -10.57 12.03 -6.94
CA ASN A 159 -11.08 11.97 -5.57
C ASN A 159 -11.24 10.54 -5.07
N ASN A 160 -11.77 9.63 -5.91
CA ASN A 160 -11.90 8.22 -5.56
C ASN A 160 -10.53 7.53 -5.34
N ILE A 161 -9.54 7.85 -6.17
CA ILE A 161 -8.16 7.35 -5.97
C ILE A 161 -7.60 7.87 -4.65
N SER A 162 -7.84 9.14 -4.32
CA SER A 162 -7.40 9.73 -3.05
C SER A 162 -8.06 9.06 -1.85
N THR A 163 -9.35 8.74 -1.91
CA THR A 163 -10.04 8.04 -0.81
C THR A 163 -9.53 6.62 -0.65
N ILE A 164 -9.32 5.88 -1.75
CA ILE A 164 -8.76 4.52 -1.70
C ILE A 164 -7.38 4.53 -1.06
N LYS A 165 -6.50 5.46 -1.45
CA LYS A 165 -5.16 5.60 -0.84
C LYS A 165 -5.22 5.89 0.66
N LYS A 166 -6.18 6.72 1.10
CA LYS A 166 -6.37 7.02 2.52
C LYS A 166 -6.84 5.80 3.30
N GLU A 167 -7.80 5.04 2.77
CA GLU A 167 -8.28 3.80 3.38
C GLU A 167 -7.20 2.71 3.44
N GLU A 168 -6.36 2.58 2.41
CA GLU A 168 -5.20 1.67 2.43
C GLU A 168 -4.17 2.07 3.48
N PHE A 169 -3.90 3.37 3.62
CA PHE A 169 -2.99 3.89 4.64
C PHE A 169 -3.52 3.62 6.07
N GLU A 170 -4.82 3.84 6.31
CA GLU A 170 -5.47 3.53 7.59
C GLU A 170 -5.37 2.03 7.91
N LYS A 171 -5.57 1.14 6.93
CA LYS A 171 -5.41 -0.32 7.11
C LYS A 171 -3.96 -0.72 7.42
N ILE A 172 -2.97 -0.04 6.83
CA ILE A 172 -1.56 -0.30 7.13
C ILE A 172 -1.23 0.16 8.55
N GLN A 173 -1.68 1.34 8.98
CA GLN A 173 -1.49 1.83 10.34
C GLN A 173 -2.16 0.92 11.39
N GLU A 174 -3.36 0.40 11.10
CA GLU A 174 -4.04 -0.53 11.99
C GLU A 174 -3.25 -1.84 12.14
N LYS A 175 -2.69 -2.37 11.04
CA LYS A 175 -1.83 -3.56 11.09
C LYS A 175 -0.55 -3.32 11.92
N ILE A 176 0.11 -2.19 11.74
CA ILE A 176 1.30 -1.82 12.53
C ILE A 176 0.95 -1.76 14.02
N SER A 177 -0.16 -1.10 14.37
CA SER A 177 -0.63 -1.01 15.76
C SER A 177 -0.95 -2.38 16.37
N GLN A 178 -1.49 -3.31 15.58
CA GLN A 178 -1.74 -4.69 16.03
C GLN A 178 -0.43 -5.47 16.26
N PHE A 179 0.60 -5.24 15.44
CA PHE A 179 1.92 -5.83 15.65
C PHE A 179 2.57 -5.31 16.93
N ASP A 180 2.54 -3.99 17.17
CA ASP A 180 3.08 -3.39 18.40
C ASP A 180 2.40 -3.94 19.67
N LEU A 181 1.07 -4.14 19.61
CA LEU A 181 0.31 -4.77 20.69
C LEU A 181 0.70 -6.23 20.94
N LYS A 182 0.96 -7.00 19.88
CA LYS A 182 1.43 -8.39 19.99
C LYS A 182 2.84 -8.45 20.57
N GLU A 183 3.73 -7.59 20.11
CA GLU A 183 5.11 -7.52 20.60
C GLU A 183 5.15 -7.14 22.09
N LYS A 184 4.35 -6.16 22.52
CA LYS A 184 4.20 -5.80 23.94
C LYS A 184 3.71 -6.97 24.78
N LYS A 185 2.74 -7.77 24.29
CA LYS A 185 2.26 -8.97 24.98
C LYS A 185 3.36 -10.04 25.12
N ILE A 186 4.13 -10.28 24.06
CA ILE A 186 5.23 -11.25 24.08
C ILE A 186 6.31 -10.82 25.08
N LYS A 187 6.71 -9.54 25.07
CA LYS A 187 7.70 -9.01 26.03
C LYS A 187 7.22 -9.13 27.48
N ALA A 188 5.96 -8.81 27.75
CA ALA A 188 5.38 -8.96 29.09
C ALA A 188 5.29 -10.42 29.54
N GLU A 189 5.04 -11.36 28.62
CA GLU A 189 5.03 -12.80 28.94
C GLU A 189 6.44 -13.34 29.23
N LEU A 190 7.45 -12.89 28.48
CA LEU A 190 8.85 -13.23 28.72
C LEU A 190 9.33 -12.72 30.08
N GLN A 191 9.08 -11.45 30.41
CA GLN A 191 9.41 -10.89 31.72
C GLN A 191 8.74 -11.65 32.86
N LYS A 192 7.46 -12.03 32.71
CA LYS A 192 6.76 -12.85 33.72
C LYS A 192 7.37 -14.25 33.87
N LYS A 193 7.94 -14.83 32.82
CA LYS A 193 8.64 -16.12 32.90
C LYS A 193 10.00 -15.97 33.60
N GLU A 194 10.74 -14.92 33.29
CA GLU A 194 12.01 -14.59 33.99
C GLU A 194 11.78 -14.34 35.48
N GLU A 195 10.82 -13.48 35.86
CA GLU A 195 10.51 -13.21 37.27
C GLU A 195 10.09 -14.48 38.04
N LYS A 196 9.36 -15.40 37.39
CA LYS A 196 8.99 -16.69 37.99
C LYS A 196 10.20 -17.60 38.18
N HIS A 197 11.11 -17.61 37.21
CA HIS A 197 12.34 -18.38 37.28
C HIS A 197 13.22 -17.84 38.42
N GLU A 198 13.47 -16.54 38.48
CA GLU A 198 14.25 -15.91 39.57
C GLU A 198 13.66 -16.20 40.94
N LYS A 199 12.35 -16.04 41.14
CA LYS A 199 11.68 -16.37 42.41
C LYS A 199 11.84 -17.84 42.78
N HIS A 200 11.75 -18.75 41.81
CA HIS A 200 11.95 -20.17 42.05
C HIS A 200 13.40 -20.47 42.49
N THR A 201 14.38 -19.86 41.82
CA THR A 201 15.80 -20.01 42.17
C THR A 201 16.10 -19.44 43.56
N GLU A 202 15.53 -18.28 43.89
CA GLU A 202 15.70 -17.63 45.18
C GLU A 202 15.09 -18.47 46.32
N ILE A 203 13.89 -19.02 46.13
CA ILE A 203 13.26 -19.94 47.08
C ILE A 203 14.10 -21.21 47.27
N GLN A 204 14.67 -21.78 46.20
CA GLN A 204 15.57 -22.94 46.31
C GLN A 204 16.83 -22.61 47.11
N ASN A 205 17.44 -21.44 46.88
CA ASN A 205 18.62 -21.00 47.62
C ASN A 205 18.31 -20.79 49.10
N ILE A 206 17.17 -20.17 49.43
CA ILE A 206 16.73 -20.01 50.83
C ILE A 206 16.52 -21.37 51.50
N LYS A 207 15.84 -22.32 50.83
CA LYS A 207 15.65 -23.68 51.36
C LYS A 207 16.99 -24.40 51.59
N ARG A 208 17.93 -24.26 50.66
CA ARG A 208 19.28 -24.82 50.78
C ARG A 208 20.02 -24.23 51.98
N HIS A 209 19.93 -22.91 52.17
CA HIS A 209 20.58 -22.23 53.27
C HIS A 209 20.01 -22.65 54.64
N GLN A 210 18.68 -22.73 54.76
CA GLN A 210 18.01 -23.24 55.97
C GLN A 210 18.39 -24.69 56.28
N HIS A 211 18.55 -25.53 55.24
CA HIS A 211 19.01 -26.90 55.43
C HIS A 211 20.44 -26.98 55.96
N LEU A 212 21.32 -26.11 55.47
CA LEU A 212 22.71 -26.03 55.92
C LEU A 212 22.82 -25.49 57.35
N GLU A 213 22.01 -24.49 57.71
CA GLU A 213 21.94 -23.97 59.09
C GLU A 213 21.47 -25.05 60.07
N LYS A 214 20.36 -25.72 59.77
CA LYS A 214 19.87 -26.84 60.60
C LYS A 214 20.90 -27.96 60.72
N LYS A 215 21.61 -28.28 59.64
CA LYS A 215 22.69 -29.26 59.67
C LYS A 215 23.81 -28.81 60.62
N SER A 216 24.23 -27.55 60.55
CA SER A 216 25.23 -26.98 61.45
C SER A 216 24.80 -27.02 62.92
N GLU A 217 23.55 -26.65 63.22
CA GLU A 217 22.99 -26.71 64.57
C GLU A 217 22.97 -28.14 65.13
N ILE A 218 22.53 -29.11 64.31
CA ILE A 218 22.53 -30.53 64.69
C ILE A 218 23.96 -31.02 64.94
N GLU A 219 24.91 -30.68 64.07
CA GLU A 219 26.33 -31.04 64.26
C GLU A 219 26.91 -30.45 65.54
N GLU A 220 26.55 -29.21 65.90
CA GLU A 220 27.02 -28.56 67.12
C GLU A 220 26.41 -29.20 68.38
N ILE A 221 25.11 -29.50 68.35
CA ILE A 221 24.42 -30.23 69.42
C ILE A 221 25.04 -31.61 69.60
N PHE A 222 25.29 -32.32 68.50
CA PHE A 222 25.91 -33.64 68.52
C PHE A 222 27.32 -33.58 69.11
N LYS A 223 28.16 -32.62 68.69
CA LYS A 223 29.49 -32.40 69.29
C LYS A 223 29.42 -32.12 70.79
N LYS A 224 28.50 -31.27 71.24
CA LYS A 224 28.30 -30.96 72.67
C LYS A 224 27.83 -32.19 73.45
N GLN A 225 26.93 -32.99 72.89
CA GLN A 225 26.45 -34.22 73.53
C GLN A 225 27.54 -35.29 73.59
N CYS A 226 28.28 -35.50 72.50
CA CYS A 226 29.44 -36.40 72.48
C CYS A 226 30.50 -35.99 73.51
N GLY A 227 30.82 -34.69 73.61
CA GLY A 227 31.77 -34.19 74.61
C GLY A 227 31.31 -34.46 76.05
N ARG A 228 30.02 -34.24 76.35
CA ARG A 228 29.45 -34.56 77.67
C ARG A 228 29.46 -36.06 77.95
N HIS A 229 29.00 -36.88 77.01
CA HIS A 229 29.00 -38.33 77.17
C HIS A 229 30.41 -38.89 77.31
N PHE A 230 31.39 -38.32 76.61
CA PHE A 230 32.79 -38.70 76.74
C PHE A 230 33.31 -38.44 78.16
N LEU A 231 33.09 -37.23 78.70
CA LEU A 231 33.48 -36.89 80.08
C LEU A 231 32.77 -37.77 81.12
N GLU A 232 31.49 -38.07 80.90
CA GLU A 232 30.68 -38.90 81.79
C GLU A 232 31.12 -40.38 81.75
N LEU A 233 31.46 -40.88 80.56
CA LEU A 233 32.03 -42.22 80.35
C LEU A 233 33.44 -42.33 80.94
N GLU A 234 34.28 -41.31 80.80
CA GLU A 234 35.62 -41.28 81.39
C GLU A 234 35.54 -41.30 82.93
N GLY A 235 34.62 -40.52 83.51
CA GLY A 235 34.35 -40.51 84.95
C GLY A 235 33.80 -41.84 85.48
N LYS A 236 32.94 -42.52 84.71
CA LYS A 236 32.44 -43.87 85.04
C LYS A 236 33.53 -44.94 84.84
N MET A 237 34.36 -44.83 83.81
CA MET A 237 35.47 -45.77 83.54
C MET A 237 36.54 -45.76 84.63
N LYS A 238 36.85 -44.59 85.23
CA LYS A 238 37.79 -44.48 86.35
C LYS A 238 37.28 -45.18 87.63
N LYS A 239 35.98 -45.46 87.74
CA LYS A 239 35.34 -46.11 88.91
C LYS A 239 34.99 -47.58 88.70
N LEU A 240 35.22 -48.14 87.51
CA LEU A 240 34.85 -49.52 87.18
C LEU A 240 36.05 -50.46 87.31
N SER A 241 35.82 -51.61 87.95
CA SER A 241 36.78 -52.73 87.94
C SER A 241 36.99 -53.26 86.52
N GLU A 242 38.15 -53.85 86.24
CA GLU A 242 38.50 -54.29 84.88
C GLU A 242 37.49 -55.30 84.29
N ALA A 243 36.86 -56.13 85.11
CA ALA A 243 35.82 -57.05 84.67
C ALA A 243 34.60 -56.35 84.04
N ASN A 244 34.22 -55.17 84.55
CA ASN A 244 33.11 -54.41 83.98
C ASN A 244 33.51 -53.61 82.75
N LYS A 245 34.77 -53.18 82.63
CA LYS A 245 35.30 -52.56 81.41
C LYS A 245 35.31 -53.55 80.24
N ILE A 246 35.61 -54.83 80.50
CA ILE A 246 35.54 -55.90 79.50
C ILE A 246 34.11 -56.06 78.98
N LYS A 247 33.10 -56.15 79.86
CA LYS A 247 31.68 -56.23 79.46
C LYS A 247 31.20 -55.02 78.65
N ILE A 248 31.69 -53.82 78.95
CA ILE A 248 31.37 -52.61 78.19
C ILE A 248 32.05 -52.63 76.81
N ARG A 249 33.29 -53.13 76.72
CA ARG A 249 33.99 -53.30 75.43
C ARG A 249 33.29 -54.31 74.52
N GLU A 250 32.74 -55.39 75.06
CA GLU A 250 31.90 -56.32 74.29
C GLU A 250 30.61 -55.64 73.79
N LYS A 251 29.86 -54.96 74.66
CA LYS A 251 28.66 -54.21 74.24
C LYS A 251 28.95 -53.11 73.21
N LEU A 252 30.13 -52.49 73.28
CA LEU A 252 30.58 -51.51 72.30
C LEU A 252 30.94 -52.17 70.97
N LYS A 253 31.55 -53.37 70.98
CA LYS A 253 31.76 -54.15 69.75
C LYS A 253 30.44 -54.48 69.08
N ASP A 254 29.48 -55.01 69.83
CA ASP A 254 28.17 -55.38 69.27
C ASP A 254 27.45 -54.16 68.66
N LYS A 255 27.45 -53.01 69.35
CA LYS A 255 26.89 -51.75 68.82
C LYS A 255 27.66 -51.23 67.62
N HIS A 256 28.98 -51.35 67.62
CA HIS A 256 29.79 -50.92 66.48
C HIS A 256 29.51 -51.77 65.24
N GLU A 257 29.29 -53.06 65.43
CA GLU A 257 28.92 -54.01 64.38
C GLU A 257 27.49 -53.73 63.86
N GLU A 258 26.56 -53.35 64.74
CA GLU A 258 25.21 -52.91 64.36
C GLU A 258 25.23 -51.59 63.56
N ILE A 259 26.03 -50.61 63.98
CA ILE A 259 26.21 -49.34 63.26
C ILE A 259 26.86 -49.59 61.88
N LYS A 260 27.86 -50.48 61.82
CA LYS A 260 28.52 -50.84 60.56
C LYS A 260 27.54 -51.47 59.58
N LYS A 261 26.70 -52.41 60.03
CA LYS A 261 25.61 -52.99 59.22
C LYS A 261 24.62 -51.95 58.72
N LYS A 262 24.23 -50.98 59.55
CA LYS A 262 23.34 -49.87 59.13
C LYS A 262 23.98 -48.98 58.07
N ILE A 263 25.25 -48.65 58.23
CA ILE A 263 26.01 -47.87 57.23
C ILE A 263 26.10 -48.63 55.91
N GLU A 264 26.40 -49.93 55.93
CA GLU A 264 26.44 -50.78 54.73
C GLU A 264 25.07 -50.81 54.02
N GLN A 265 23.97 -50.98 54.76
CA GLN A 265 22.61 -50.96 54.20
C GLN A 265 22.24 -49.60 53.58
N ASP A 266 22.65 -48.48 54.18
CA ASP A 266 22.36 -47.16 53.63
C ASP A 266 23.24 -46.86 52.40
N PHE A 267 24.49 -47.34 52.37
CA PHE A 267 25.32 -47.30 51.16
C PHE A 267 24.70 -48.11 50.01
N GLU A 268 24.21 -49.32 50.27
CA GLU A 268 23.51 -50.12 49.25
C GLU A 268 22.28 -49.40 48.70
N LYS A 269 21.49 -48.73 49.54
CA LYS A 269 20.33 -47.93 49.08
C LYS A 269 20.76 -46.77 48.18
N ILE A 270 21.85 -46.09 48.52
CA ILE A 270 22.37 -44.97 47.72
C ILE A 270 22.83 -45.48 46.35
N VAL A 271 23.61 -46.56 46.31
CA VAL A 271 24.07 -47.18 45.05
C VAL A 271 22.89 -47.60 44.17
N MET A 272 21.89 -48.27 44.76
CA MET A 272 20.65 -48.66 44.06
C MET A 272 19.87 -47.44 43.52
N SER A 273 19.95 -46.29 44.19
CA SER A 273 19.29 -45.05 43.73
C SER A 273 20.06 -44.37 42.59
N GLU A 274 21.40 -44.43 42.61
CA GLU A 274 22.24 -43.93 41.52
C GLU A 274 22.08 -44.79 40.26
N GLU A 275 22.02 -46.12 40.41
CA GLU A 275 21.75 -47.03 39.28
C GLU A 275 20.39 -46.75 38.63
N ARG A 276 19.35 -46.47 39.44
CA ARG A 276 18.04 -46.06 38.91
C ARG A 276 18.13 -44.74 38.15
N PHE A 277 18.81 -43.74 38.71
CA PHE A 277 18.99 -42.44 38.05
C PHE A 277 19.73 -42.56 36.71
N ILE A 278 20.76 -43.41 36.64
CA ILE A 278 21.48 -43.70 35.40
C ILE A 278 20.53 -44.34 34.37
N SER A 279 19.73 -45.32 34.79
CA SER A 279 18.77 -45.97 33.89
C SER A 279 17.69 -45.02 33.36
N GLU A 280 17.17 -44.13 34.22
CA GLU A 280 16.22 -43.09 33.82
C GLU A 280 16.85 -42.08 32.85
N SER A 281 18.12 -41.71 33.09
CA SER A 281 18.86 -40.82 32.19
C SER A 281 19.07 -41.44 30.81
N GLU A 282 19.40 -42.73 30.74
CA GLU A 282 19.52 -43.46 29.47
C GLU A 282 18.19 -43.54 28.71
N GLU A 283 17.06 -43.72 29.42
CA GLU A 283 15.73 -43.74 28.81
C GLU A 283 15.34 -42.36 28.26
N VAL A 284 15.64 -41.28 28.99
CA VAL A 284 15.44 -39.91 28.52
C VAL A 284 16.29 -39.63 27.28
N GLU A 285 17.54 -40.10 27.22
CA GLU A 285 18.41 -39.91 26.05
C GLU A 285 17.87 -40.65 24.81
N LYS A 286 17.32 -41.86 25.00
CA LYS A 286 16.63 -42.59 23.92
C LYS A 286 15.41 -41.83 23.41
N LEU A 287 14.56 -41.32 24.30
CA LEU A 287 13.38 -40.53 23.93
C LEU A 287 13.75 -39.24 23.19
N MET A 288 14.85 -38.58 23.59
CA MET A 288 15.38 -37.40 22.89
C MET A 288 15.80 -37.74 21.46
N LYS A 289 16.56 -38.83 21.26
CA LYS A 289 16.96 -39.29 19.92
C LYS A 289 15.76 -39.61 19.03
N GLU A 290 14.73 -40.28 19.57
CA GLU A 290 13.50 -40.55 18.81
C GLU A 290 12.75 -39.28 18.41
N LEU A 291 12.74 -38.27 19.27
CA LEU A 291 12.13 -36.97 19.00
C LEU A 291 12.89 -36.23 17.90
N GLU A 292 14.22 -36.22 17.95
CA GLU A 292 15.08 -35.64 16.91
C GLU A 292 14.81 -36.30 15.55
N GLU A 293 14.80 -37.63 15.47
CA GLU A 293 14.49 -38.33 14.22
C GLU A 293 13.07 -38.03 13.69
N LYS A 294 12.09 -37.84 14.58
CA LYS A 294 10.72 -37.46 14.19
C LYS A 294 10.68 -36.03 13.62
N ILE A 295 11.46 -35.12 14.19
CA ILE A 295 11.60 -33.75 13.72
C ILE A 295 12.27 -33.76 12.34
N ASP A 296 13.38 -34.47 12.17
CA ASP A 296 14.11 -34.53 10.91
C ASP A 296 13.27 -35.12 9.78
N ARG A 297 12.55 -36.22 10.04
CA ARG A 297 11.59 -36.80 9.07
C ARG A 297 10.51 -35.80 8.65
N ARG A 298 10.02 -34.96 9.58
CA ARG A 298 9.05 -33.91 9.25
C ARG A 298 9.69 -32.82 8.41
N ILE A 299 10.88 -32.35 8.78
CA ILE A 299 11.64 -31.34 8.02
C ILE A 299 11.87 -31.82 6.59
N GLU A 300 12.31 -33.06 6.40
CA GLU A 300 12.54 -33.63 5.07
C GLU A 300 11.25 -33.69 4.23
N LYS A 301 10.13 -34.12 4.85
CA LYS A 301 8.82 -34.15 4.19
C LYS A 301 8.36 -32.75 3.77
N TYR A 302 8.49 -31.76 4.63
CA TYR A 302 8.16 -30.37 4.30
C TYR A 302 9.08 -29.81 3.23
N GLY A 303 10.38 -30.10 3.29
CA GLY A 303 11.36 -29.74 2.27
C GLY A 303 10.98 -30.26 0.89
N LYS A 304 10.57 -31.54 0.78
CA LYS A 304 10.07 -32.14 -0.46
C LYS A 304 8.82 -31.43 -1.00
N ILE A 305 7.85 -31.12 -0.13
CA ILE A 305 6.62 -30.40 -0.51
C ILE A 305 6.94 -29.00 -1.04
N VAL A 306 7.83 -28.27 -0.36
CA VAL A 306 8.25 -26.92 -0.79
C VAL A 306 8.95 -26.99 -2.14
N LYS A 307 9.88 -27.95 -2.33
CA LYS A 307 10.59 -28.15 -3.59
C LYS A 307 9.63 -28.45 -4.75
N MET A 308 8.63 -29.31 -4.53
CA MET A 308 7.58 -29.61 -5.51
C MET A 308 6.76 -28.37 -5.88
N ARG A 309 6.38 -27.55 -4.89
CA ARG A 309 5.62 -26.31 -5.15
C ARG A 309 6.43 -25.29 -5.94
N ILE A 310 7.72 -25.13 -5.63
CA ILE A 310 8.62 -24.25 -6.38
C ILE A 310 8.73 -24.73 -7.83
N GLN A 311 8.89 -26.04 -8.04
CA GLN A 311 8.99 -26.61 -9.38
C GLN A 311 7.69 -26.41 -10.19
N SER A 312 6.53 -26.70 -9.59
CA SER A 312 5.23 -26.48 -10.22
C SER A 312 5.01 -25.00 -10.59
N ALA A 313 5.44 -24.07 -9.73
CA ALA A 313 5.36 -22.64 -10.02
C ALA A 313 6.27 -22.22 -11.19
N ARG A 314 7.47 -22.81 -11.31
CA ARG A 314 8.38 -22.57 -12.45
C ARG A 314 7.78 -23.08 -13.76
N GLU A 315 7.28 -24.30 -13.78
CA GLU A 315 6.62 -24.88 -14.95
C GLU A 315 5.39 -24.07 -15.39
N HIS A 316 4.61 -23.57 -14.43
CA HIS A 316 3.50 -22.67 -14.71
C HIS A 316 3.97 -21.35 -15.32
N ALA A 317 5.03 -20.75 -14.78
CA ALA A 317 5.59 -19.51 -15.31
C ALA A 317 6.11 -19.69 -16.76
N GLU A 318 6.77 -20.81 -17.05
CA GLU A 318 7.21 -21.15 -18.40
C GLU A 318 6.04 -21.31 -19.37
N LYS A 319 4.98 -22.02 -18.96
CA LYS A 319 3.75 -22.17 -19.76
C LYS A 319 3.08 -20.83 -20.04
N VAL A 320 2.96 -19.96 -19.04
CA VAL A 320 2.41 -18.61 -19.23
C VAL A 320 3.28 -17.79 -20.19
N GLY A 321 4.60 -17.85 -20.05
CA GLY A 321 5.54 -17.19 -20.96
C GLY A 321 5.39 -17.67 -22.40
N TYR A 322 5.26 -18.98 -22.61
CA TYR A 322 5.02 -19.57 -23.93
C TYR A 322 3.69 -19.10 -24.56
N ILE A 323 2.59 -19.13 -23.80
CA ILE A 323 1.28 -18.68 -24.27
C ILE A 323 1.30 -17.18 -24.61
N MET A 324 1.96 -16.37 -23.77
CA MET A 324 2.08 -14.93 -23.99
C MET A 324 2.87 -14.63 -25.28
N ASN A 325 3.98 -15.35 -25.52
CA ASN A 325 4.75 -15.21 -26.75
C ASN A 325 3.96 -15.63 -27.99
N LEU A 326 3.20 -16.74 -27.92
CA LEU A 326 2.32 -17.15 -29.01
C LEU A 326 1.26 -16.07 -29.31
N SER A 327 0.60 -15.54 -28.28
CA SER A 327 -0.40 -14.49 -28.44
C SER A 327 0.19 -13.21 -29.06
N GLN A 328 1.41 -12.82 -28.66
CA GLN A 328 2.11 -11.69 -29.27
C GLN A 328 2.44 -11.95 -30.74
N MET A 329 2.91 -13.15 -31.09
CA MET A 329 3.19 -13.52 -32.49
C MET A 329 1.94 -13.53 -33.36
N GLU A 330 0.80 -13.99 -32.84
CA GLU A 330 -0.48 -13.94 -33.55
C GLU A 330 -0.97 -12.49 -33.76
N GLU A 331 -0.81 -11.63 -32.75
CA GLU A 331 -1.18 -10.22 -32.86
C GLU A 331 -0.30 -9.49 -33.89
N ILE A 332 1.02 -9.74 -33.90
CA ILE A 332 1.93 -9.21 -34.92
C ILE A 332 1.48 -9.63 -36.32
N LYS A 333 1.15 -10.92 -36.53
CA LYS A 333 0.64 -11.40 -37.83
C LYS A 333 -0.64 -10.70 -38.25
N ARG A 334 -1.59 -10.49 -37.32
CA ARG A 334 -2.84 -9.74 -37.61
C ARG A 334 -2.55 -8.29 -38.00
N GLN A 335 -1.62 -7.64 -37.32
CA GLN A 335 -1.21 -6.26 -37.65
C GLN A 335 -0.54 -6.19 -39.03
N GLU A 336 0.32 -7.14 -39.36
CA GLU A 336 0.91 -7.24 -40.70
C GLU A 336 -0.14 -7.41 -41.80
N GLU A 337 -1.13 -8.28 -41.60
CA GLU A 337 -2.23 -8.45 -42.55
C GLU A 337 -3.05 -7.16 -42.71
N ASN A 338 -3.34 -6.48 -41.62
CA ASN A 338 -4.07 -5.21 -41.64
C ASN A 338 -3.29 -4.12 -42.39
N LEU A 339 -1.97 -4.05 -42.20
CA LEU A 339 -1.09 -3.15 -42.94
C LEU A 339 -1.07 -3.49 -44.43
N LYS A 340 -0.95 -4.77 -44.80
CA LYS A 340 -1.03 -5.22 -46.21
C LYS A 340 -2.36 -4.80 -46.86
N LYS A 341 -3.49 -4.98 -46.16
CA LYS A 341 -4.82 -4.53 -46.63
C LYS A 341 -4.89 -3.01 -46.81
N ALA A 342 -4.29 -2.23 -45.90
CA ALA A 342 -4.25 -0.77 -45.99
C ALA A 342 -3.41 -0.29 -47.19
N ILE A 343 -2.24 -0.90 -47.42
CA ILE A 343 -1.38 -0.61 -48.57
C ILE A 343 -2.13 -0.92 -49.88
N ALA A 344 -2.78 -2.08 -49.98
CA ALA A 344 -3.58 -2.44 -51.17
C ALA A 344 -4.71 -1.42 -51.45
N LYS A 345 -5.42 -0.98 -50.40
CA LYS A 345 -6.44 0.09 -50.54
C LYS A 345 -5.82 1.40 -51.02
N SER A 346 -4.65 1.78 -50.51
CA SER A 346 -3.96 2.99 -50.93
C SER A 346 -3.55 2.95 -52.42
N LEU A 347 -2.99 1.82 -52.88
CA LEU A 347 -2.63 1.61 -54.28
C LEU A 347 -3.85 1.74 -55.20
N THR A 348 -4.96 1.06 -54.88
CA THR A 348 -6.19 1.15 -55.69
C THR A 348 -6.80 2.56 -55.73
N LEU A 349 -6.64 3.36 -54.66
CA LEU A 349 -7.05 4.77 -54.64
C LEU A 349 -6.14 5.63 -55.50
N SER A 350 -4.83 5.35 -55.50
CA SER A 350 -3.85 6.01 -56.38
C SER A 350 -4.19 5.76 -57.86
N ASP A 351 -4.45 4.51 -58.24
CA ASP A 351 -4.82 4.15 -59.62
C ASP A 351 -6.11 4.86 -60.07
N LYS A 352 -7.09 4.98 -59.15
CA LYS A 352 -8.34 5.72 -59.41
C LYS A 352 -8.09 7.22 -59.59
N LYS A 353 -7.16 7.80 -58.85
CA LYS A 353 -6.78 9.21 -58.98
C LYS A 353 -6.12 9.45 -60.33
N GLU A 354 -5.16 8.60 -60.71
CA GLU A 354 -4.46 8.68 -61.99
C GLU A 354 -5.41 8.57 -63.19
N LYS A 355 -6.38 7.64 -63.15
CA LYS A 355 -7.42 7.52 -64.18
C LYS A 355 -8.27 8.79 -64.34
N LYS A 356 -8.66 9.43 -63.22
CA LYS A 356 -9.41 10.71 -63.26
C LYS A 356 -8.57 11.84 -63.84
N GLU A 357 -7.29 11.87 -63.51
CA GLU A 357 -6.36 12.90 -63.99
C GLU A 357 -6.13 12.77 -65.51
N ASN A 358 -5.96 11.54 -66.01
CA ASN A 358 -5.81 11.28 -67.44
C ASN A 358 -7.08 11.65 -68.23
N TYR A 359 -8.27 11.36 -67.71
CA TYR A 359 -9.54 11.77 -68.32
C TYR A 359 -9.68 13.31 -68.40
N ALA A 360 -9.27 14.02 -67.34
CA ALA A 360 -9.26 15.49 -67.32
C ALA A 360 -8.30 16.08 -68.35
N ARG A 361 -7.10 15.50 -68.53
CA ARG A 361 -6.14 15.95 -69.55
C ARG A 361 -6.68 15.76 -70.97
N GLU A 362 -7.34 14.63 -71.23
CA GLU A 362 -7.88 14.31 -72.55
C GLU A 362 -9.05 15.23 -72.94
N THR A 363 -9.93 15.56 -71.98
CA THR A 363 -11.03 16.51 -72.18
C THR A 363 -10.52 17.91 -72.46
N VAL A 364 -9.55 18.42 -71.69
CA VAL A 364 -8.91 19.72 -71.93
C VAL A 364 -8.26 19.78 -73.31
N GLY A 365 -7.60 18.71 -73.76
CA GLY A 365 -7.02 18.63 -75.10
C GLY A 365 -8.04 18.76 -76.23
N LYS A 366 -9.23 18.17 -76.07
CA LYS A 366 -10.34 18.28 -77.04
C LYS A 366 -10.91 19.69 -77.09
N THR A 367 -11.08 20.35 -75.94
CA THR A 367 -11.59 21.73 -75.86
C THR A 367 -10.61 22.72 -76.49
N LYS A 368 -9.30 22.56 -76.24
CA LYS A 368 -8.26 23.43 -76.81
C LYS A 368 -8.26 23.41 -78.35
N LYS A 369 -8.34 22.23 -78.97
CA LYS A 369 -8.42 22.09 -80.44
C LYS A 369 -9.69 22.72 -81.04
N MET A 370 -10.79 22.71 -80.30
CA MET A 370 -12.06 23.31 -80.74
C MET A 370 -11.98 24.85 -80.73
N ILE A 371 -11.31 25.42 -79.73
CA ILE A 371 -11.06 26.86 -79.60
C ILE A 371 -10.11 27.35 -80.71
N GLU A 372 -9.02 26.64 -80.98
CA GLU A 372 -8.08 27.01 -82.07
C GLU A 372 -8.76 27.07 -83.45
N ARG A 373 -9.67 26.14 -83.74
CA ARG A 373 -10.46 26.13 -84.99
C ARG A 373 -11.43 27.31 -85.11
N SER A 374 -11.93 27.81 -83.98
CA SER A 374 -12.81 28.99 -83.91
C SER A 374 -12.04 30.29 -84.11
N ILE A 375 -10.86 30.40 -83.51
CA ILE A 375 -9.99 31.59 -83.60
C ILE A 375 -9.48 31.78 -85.04
N ASN A 376 -9.07 30.71 -85.73
CA ASN A 376 -8.57 30.78 -87.11
C ASN A 376 -9.62 31.29 -88.14
N ARG A 377 -10.91 31.32 -87.81
CA ARG A 377 -11.97 31.84 -88.69
C ARG A 377 -12.22 33.34 -88.54
N ARG A 378 -11.75 33.99 -87.46
CA ARG A 378 -12.05 35.41 -87.15
C ARG A 378 -10.90 36.38 -87.43
N THR A 379 -9.73 35.90 -87.84
CA THR A 379 -8.48 36.69 -87.99
C THR A 379 -8.32 37.43 -89.33
N LYS A 380 -9.40 37.93 -89.95
CA LYS A 380 -9.31 38.84 -91.13
C LYS A 380 -10.02 40.20 -90.97
N SER A 381 -10.59 40.49 -89.80
CA SER A 381 -11.27 41.78 -89.50
C SER A 381 -10.96 42.29 -88.07
N LEU A 382 -9.82 41.85 -87.51
CA LEU A 382 -9.51 42.03 -86.08
C LEU A 382 -8.27 42.89 -85.82
N ASN A 383 -7.45 43.24 -86.82
CA ASN A 383 -6.25 44.03 -86.59
C ASN A 383 -6.57 45.50 -86.24
N GLU A 384 -7.62 46.10 -86.80
CA GLU A 384 -8.05 47.47 -86.42
C GLU A 384 -8.71 47.52 -85.03
N LYS A 385 -9.43 46.47 -84.62
CA LYS A 385 -10.01 46.37 -83.25
C LYS A 385 -8.97 46.00 -82.18
N TYR A 386 -7.85 45.40 -82.58
CA TYR A 386 -6.77 45.03 -81.66
C TYR A 386 -5.95 46.24 -81.21
N GLU A 387 -5.80 47.24 -82.09
CA GLU A 387 -5.07 48.48 -81.77
C GLU A 387 -5.85 49.38 -80.82
N GLU A 388 -7.17 49.55 -81.02
CA GLU A 388 -8.04 50.29 -80.08
C GLU A 388 -8.14 49.60 -78.70
N GLU A 389 -8.27 48.28 -78.65
CA GLU A 389 -8.35 47.54 -77.38
C GLU A 389 -6.99 47.55 -76.64
N ASN A 390 -5.85 47.55 -77.35
CA ASN A 390 -4.54 47.69 -76.72
C ASN A 390 -4.31 49.09 -76.11
N GLU A 391 -4.79 50.16 -76.74
CA GLU A 391 -4.76 51.49 -76.12
C GLU A 391 -5.66 51.55 -74.88
N ARG A 392 -6.83 50.92 -74.95
CA ARG A 392 -7.74 50.82 -73.80
C ARG A 392 -7.12 50.02 -72.64
N ILE A 393 -6.45 48.90 -72.92
CA ILE A 393 -5.73 48.10 -71.93
C ILE A 393 -4.60 48.90 -71.30
N LYS A 394 -3.78 49.62 -72.09
CA LYS A 394 -2.72 50.51 -71.56
C LYS A 394 -3.28 51.58 -70.62
N ASN A 395 -4.44 52.16 -70.96
CA ASN A 395 -5.11 53.15 -70.10
C ASN A 395 -5.64 52.53 -68.79
N ILE A 396 -6.14 51.28 -68.84
CA ILE A 396 -6.55 50.52 -67.65
C ILE A 396 -5.33 50.19 -66.78
N GLU A 397 -4.23 49.71 -67.36
CA GLU A 397 -2.98 49.41 -66.65
C GLU A 397 -2.37 50.65 -65.99
N GLN A 398 -2.40 51.81 -66.66
CA GLN A 398 -1.97 53.07 -66.05
C GLN A 398 -2.87 53.47 -64.88
N ARG A 399 -4.19 53.31 -65.02
CA ARG A 399 -5.15 53.63 -63.95
C ARG A 399 -4.98 52.69 -62.76
N ASP A 400 -4.75 51.40 -62.99
CA ASP A 400 -4.51 50.44 -61.94
C ASP A 400 -3.15 50.63 -61.29
N SER A 401 -2.09 50.94 -62.04
CA SER A 401 -0.79 51.34 -61.49
C SER A 401 -0.91 52.56 -60.55
N ARG A 402 -1.74 53.56 -60.92
CA ARG A 402 -2.04 54.71 -60.05
C ARG A 402 -2.82 54.28 -58.80
N LYS A 403 -3.80 53.38 -58.92
CA LYS A 403 -4.53 52.83 -57.76
C LYS A 403 -3.61 52.03 -56.83
N THR A 404 -2.72 51.19 -57.36
CA THR A 404 -1.75 50.41 -56.57
C THR A 404 -0.77 51.34 -55.86
N LYS A 405 -0.28 52.39 -56.54
CA LYS A 405 0.56 53.43 -55.90
C LYS A 405 -0.18 54.15 -54.77
N SER A 406 -1.45 54.50 -54.96
CA SER A 406 -2.28 55.10 -53.92
C SER A 406 -2.57 54.13 -52.77
N GLN A 407 -2.87 52.86 -53.03
CA GLN A 407 -3.05 51.84 -51.99
C GLN A 407 -1.77 51.61 -51.19
N LEU A 408 -0.61 51.53 -51.85
CA LEU A 408 0.68 51.41 -51.17
C LEU A 408 0.98 52.64 -50.31
N LYS A 409 0.60 53.84 -50.77
CA LYS A 409 0.70 55.07 -49.97
C LYS A 409 -0.21 55.00 -48.74
N ILE A 410 -1.49 54.65 -48.92
CA ILE A 410 -2.45 54.47 -47.81
C ILE A 410 -1.96 53.41 -46.80
N GLN A 411 -1.41 52.29 -47.27
CA GLN A 411 -0.85 51.26 -46.39
C GLN A 411 0.38 51.76 -45.62
N ARG A 412 1.27 52.54 -46.25
CA ARG A 412 2.41 53.16 -45.59
C ARG A 412 1.95 54.15 -44.54
N ASP A 413 1.00 55.04 -44.87
CA ASP A 413 0.46 56.05 -43.96
C ASP A 413 -0.25 55.40 -42.77
N ALA A 414 -1.04 54.35 -43.00
CA ALA A 414 -1.67 53.56 -41.93
C ALA A 414 -0.64 52.86 -41.03
N LYS A 415 0.47 52.38 -41.59
CA LYS A 415 1.57 51.76 -40.82
C LYS A 415 2.32 52.79 -39.99
N ILE A 416 2.54 54.00 -40.51
CA ILE A 416 3.15 55.13 -39.78
C ILE A 416 2.23 55.54 -38.62
N LEU A 417 0.94 55.75 -38.89
CA LEU A 417 -0.05 56.12 -37.88
C LEU A 417 -0.15 55.07 -36.76
N ARG A 418 -0.08 53.78 -37.10
CA ARG A 418 -0.03 52.68 -36.13
C ARG A 418 1.23 52.72 -35.26
N LYS A 419 2.40 52.99 -35.86
CA LYS A 419 3.66 53.14 -35.11
C LYS A 419 3.61 54.33 -34.16
N GLU A 420 3.07 55.47 -34.58
CA GLU A 420 2.87 56.64 -33.72
C GLU A 420 1.92 56.35 -32.56
N LYS A 421 0.80 55.65 -32.81
CA LYS A 421 -0.14 55.25 -31.76
C LYS A 421 0.51 54.29 -30.74
N ILE A 422 1.35 53.37 -31.20
CA ILE A 422 2.14 52.50 -30.32
C ILE A 422 3.13 53.34 -29.49
N LYS A 423 3.84 54.28 -30.11
CA LYS A 423 4.80 55.17 -29.43
C LYS A 423 4.11 55.98 -28.32
N LYS A 424 2.99 56.65 -28.62
CA LYS A 424 2.20 57.40 -27.63
C LYS A 424 1.69 56.52 -26.48
N ASN A 425 1.33 55.27 -26.76
CA ASN A 425 0.91 54.34 -25.71
C ASN A 425 2.08 53.88 -24.82
N ILE A 426 3.28 53.71 -25.40
CA ILE A 426 4.50 53.41 -24.63
C ILE A 426 4.85 54.61 -23.74
N GLU A 427 4.83 55.83 -24.27
CA GLU A 427 5.09 57.07 -23.53
C GLU A 427 4.12 57.25 -22.34
N LYS A 428 2.81 57.03 -22.56
CA LYS A 428 1.82 57.05 -21.47
C LYS A 428 2.10 56.01 -20.39
N LYS A 429 2.55 54.81 -20.77
CA LYS A 429 2.90 53.76 -19.80
C LYS A 429 4.17 54.11 -19.03
N SER A 430 5.19 54.68 -19.69
CA SER A 430 6.39 55.14 -18.99
C SER A 430 6.09 56.27 -18.01
N GLU A 431 5.24 57.22 -18.36
CA GLU A 431 4.82 58.30 -17.44
C GLU A 431 4.07 57.74 -16.21
N GLN A 432 3.20 56.74 -16.40
CA GLN A 432 2.53 56.06 -15.28
C GLN A 432 3.51 55.30 -14.38
N ILE A 433 4.50 54.63 -14.97
CA ILE A 433 5.55 53.93 -14.21
C ILE A 433 6.39 54.94 -13.43
N GLU A 434 6.81 56.05 -14.03
CA GLU A 434 7.55 57.11 -13.34
C GLU A 434 6.75 57.70 -12.17
N LYS A 435 5.45 57.92 -12.35
CA LYS A 435 4.58 58.39 -11.27
C LYS A 435 4.52 57.38 -10.12
N TYR A 436 4.35 56.10 -10.42
CA TYR A 436 4.37 55.03 -9.43
C TYR A 436 5.72 54.93 -8.71
N MET A 437 6.84 55.06 -9.44
CA MET A 437 8.18 55.05 -8.84
C MET A 437 8.40 56.23 -7.89
N LYS A 438 7.89 57.42 -8.22
CA LYS A 438 7.93 58.58 -7.32
C LYS A 438 7.11 58.34 -6.05
N GLU A 439 5.89 57.81 -6.18
CA GLU A 439 5.03 57.46 -5.04
C GLU A 439 5.68 56.40 -4.14
N MET A 440 6.30 55.36 -4.73
CA MET A 440 7.04 54.33 -3.99
C MET A 440 8.26 54.93 -3.26
N HIS A 441 9.00 55.84 -3.91
CA HIS A 441 10.13 56.50 -3.26
C HIS A 441 9.69 57.38 -2.08
N GLU A 442 8.56 58.09 -2.19
CA GLU A 442 7.99 58.84 -1.07
C GLU A 442 7.56 57.92 0.07
N PHE A 443 6.97 56.76 -0.25
CA PHE A 443 6.61 55.74 0.72
C PHE A 443 7.84 55.17 1.45
N ASP A 444 8.92 54.87 0.73
CA ASP A 444 10.18 54.41 1.35
C ASP A 444 10.76 55.48 2.28
N LYS A 445 10.78 56.77 1.88
CA LYS A 445 11.20 57.87 2.77
C LYS A 445 10.33 57.96 4.03
N PHE A 446 9.02 57.71 3.91
CA PHE A 446 8.12 57.68 5.06
C PHE A 446 8.40 56.48 5.97
N ARG A 447 8.63 55.30 5.39
CA ARG A 447 9.00 54.08 6.11
C ARG A 447 10.31 54.29 6.88
N ASP A 448 11.31 54.89 6.26
CA ASP A 448 12.61 55.14 6.90
C ASP A 448 12.47 56.09 8.10
N LYS A 449 11.62 57.13 8.00
CA LYS A 449 11.27 57.98 9.15
C LYS A 449 10.59 57.22 10.29
N ILE A 450 9.73 56.25 9.97
CA ILE A 450 9.09 55.39 10.98
C ILE A 450 10.15 54.49 11.65
N LEU A 451 11.03 53.87 10.87
CA LEU A 451 12.10 53.04 11.40
C LEU A 451 13.05 53.83 12.29
N GLU A 452 13.41 55.05 11.92
CA GLU A 452 14.22 55.95 12.75
C GLU A 452 13.53 56.28 14.09
N LYS A 453 12.21 56.51 14.08
CA LYS A 453 11.44 56.68 15.33
C LYS A 453 11.47 55.41 16.19
N HIS A 454 11.30 54.24 15.60
CA HIS A 454 11.39 52.97 16.34
C HIS A 454 12.79 52.74 16.92
N PHE A 455 13.83 53.08 16.17
CA PHE A 455 15.22 52.98 16.64
C PHE A 455 15.48 53.91 17.83
N LYS A 456 15.03 55.16 17.77
CA LYS A 456 15.11 56.11 18.90
C LYS A 456 14.34 55.59 20.13
N MET A 457 13.15 55.03 19.94
CA MET A 457 12.37 54.43 21.02
C MET A 457 13.08 53.22 21.64
N ALA A 458 13.74 52.39 20.83
CA ALA A 458 14.54 51.27 21.32
C ALA A 458 15.75 51.75 22.14
N GLN A 459 16.46 52.79 21.68
CA GLN A 459 17.54 53.41 22.44
C GLN A 459 17.05 53.95 23.80
N ILE A 460 15.92 54.66 23.82
CA ILE A 460 15.33 55.15 25.08
C ILE A 460 14.99 53.99 26.01
N ALA A 461 14.45 52.88 25.49
CA ALA A 461 14.14 51.70 26.29
C ALA A 461 15.40 51.04 26.87
N ASP A 462 16.49 50.97 26.10
CA ASP A 462 17.79 50.47 26.57
C ASP A 462 18.40 51.42 27.62
N ASP A 463 18.29 52.74 27.46
CA ASP A 463 18.74 53.72 28.45
C ASP A 463 17.96 53.60 29.77
N ILE A 464 16.63 53.45 29.70
CA ILE A 464 15.79 53.18 30.88
C ILE A 464 16.24 51.89 31.58
N LYS A 465 16.52 50.84 30.81
CA LYS A 465 17.00 49.55 31.34
C LYS A 465 18.37 49.70 32.00
N ASN A 466 19.30 50.43 31.38
CA ASN A 466 20.61 50.71 31.94
C ASN A 466 20.52 51.53 33.24
N HIS A 467 19.69 52.58 33.28
CA HIS A 467 19.43 53.33 34.50
C HIS A 467 18.80 52.47 35.60
N ARG A 468 17.86 51.58 35.26
CA ARG A 468 17.28 50.61 36.21
C ARG A 468 18.35 49.67 36.78
N ASN A 469 19.27 49.20 35.94
CA ASN A 469 20.39 48.36 36.38
C ASN A 469 21.38 49.14 37.27
N GLN A 470 21.69 50.39 36.93
CA GLN A 470 22.51 51.27 37.76
C GLN A 470 21.86 51.53 39.12
N LEU A 471 20.57 51.86 39.15
CA LEU A 471 19.80 52.02 40.38
C LEU A 471 19.84 50.74 41.22
N SER A 472 19.58 49.58 40.62
CA SER A 472 19.68 48.28 41.31
C SER A 472 21.08 48.04 41.90
N THR A 473 22.13 48.45 41.18
CA THR A 473 23.52 48.32 41.65
C THR A 473 23.80 49.27 42.82
N ILE A 474 23.32 50.52 42.74
CA ILE A 474 23.40 51.49 43.84
C ILE A 474 22.63 50.98 45.05
N THR A 475 21.42 50.45 44.88
CA THR A 475 20.63 49.87 45.98
C THR A 475 21.34 48.68 46.60
N ARG A 476 21.97 47.80 45.80
CA ARG A 476 22.79 46.69 46.32
C ARG A 476 24.00 47.19 47.10
N LYS A 477 24.72 48.20 46.60
CA LYS A 477 25.85 48.82 47.32
C LYS A 477 25.40 49.46 48.62
N SER A 478 24.33 50.25 48.59
CA SER A 478 23.77 50.88 49.79
C SER A 478 23.30 49.83 50.80
N ASN A 479 22.68 48.73 50.36
CA ASN A 479 22.32 47.62 51.24
C ASN A 479 23.54 46.88 51.79
N LEU A 480 24.61 46.73 51.01
CA LEU A 480 25.88 46.16 51.47
C LEU A 480 26.54 47.07 52.51
N GLU A 481 26.56 48.38 52.29
CA GLU A 481 27.04 49.38 53.26
C GLU A 481 26.20 49.35 54.54
N LEU A 482 24.87 49.32 54.44
CA LEU A 482 23.97 49.14 55.59
C LEU A 482 24.25 47.84 56.33
N ASN A 483 24.54 46.74 55.62
CA ASN A 483 24.90 45.47 56.24
C ASN A 483 26.30 45.50 56.86
N MET A 484 27.26 46.23 56.28
CA MET A 484 28.58 46.45 56.88
C MET A 484 28.46 47.23 58.17
N VAL A 485 27.72 48.35 58.18
CA VAL A 485 27.43 49.13 59.39
C VAL A 485 26.73 48.25 60.42
N ARG A 486 25.70 47.48 60.03
CA ARG A 486 25.04 46.54 60.96
C ARG A 486 26.01 45.48 61.49
N SER A 487 26.96 45.01 60.70
CA SER A 487 27.98 44.03 61.13
C SER A 487 29.04 44.64 62.07
N GLU A 488 29.38 45.92 61.91
CA GLU A 488 30.25 46.66 62.84
C GLU A 488 29.58 46.82 64.22
N TYR A 489 28.25 46.95 64.25
CA TYR A 489 27.48 47.11 65.49
C TYR A 489 26.92 45.79 66.08
N THR A 490 27.13 44.64 65.43
CA THR A 490 26.65 43.32 65.92
C THR A 490 27.76 42.30 66.19
N SER A 491 29.04 42.71 66.18
CA SER A 491 30.15 41.90 66.68
C SER A 491 30.50 42.29 68.14
N PRO A 492 30.11 41.50 69.16
CA PRO A 492 30.33 41.79 70.58
C PRO A 492 31.77 41.48 71.04
N ALA A 493 32.79 41.86 70.26
CA ALA A 493 34.18 41.46 70.54
C ALA A 493 35.22 42.59 70.49
N LYS A 494 34.85 43.86 70.27
CA LYS A 494 35.83 44.97 70.33
C LYS A 494 35.24 46.25 70.93
N LEU A 495 34.85 46.18 72.20
CA LEU A 495 34.80 47.34 73.09
C LEU A 495 35.31 46.90 74.46
N ASN A 496 36.60 46.53 74.50
CA ASN A 496 37.38 46.58 75.74
C ASN A 496 38.87 46.66 75.40
N LYS A 497 39.36 47.90 75.28
CA LYS A 497 40.72 48.38 75.63
C LYS A 497 40.87 49.82 75.16
N ASN A 498 40.46 50.75 76.03
CA ASN A 498 41.26 51.90 76.44
C ASN A 498 40.63 52.47 77.71
N VAL A 499 41.26 52.11 78.83
CA VAL A 499 41.15 52.76 80.13
C VAL A 499 42.19 53.88 80.13
N ALA A 500 41.74 55.12 80.32
CA ALA A 500 42.42 56.22 81.01
C ALA A 500 41.36 57.26 81.38
#